data_AF-A0A5S9NHQ3-F1
#
_entry.id   AF-A0A5S9NHQ3-F1
#
_cell.length_a   1.000
_cell.length_b   1.000
_cell.length_c   1.000
_cell.angle_alpha   90.00
_cell.angle_beta   90.00
_cell.angle_gamma   90.00
#
_symmetry.space_group_name_H-M   'P 1'
#
loop_
_entity.id
_entity.type
_entity.pdbx_description
1 polymer ?
#
loop_
_entity_poly.entity_id
_entity_poly.type
_entity_poly.pdbx_seq_one_letter_code
_entity_poly.pdbx_strand_id
1 'polypeptide(L)'
;MRRPVGKSTCPMNMFLEVFGDPWTLLLLRDMLLVGKRRPAQFLDSAEQISTSVLSDRLKRLEAADMVRRVGGGERNQVHYVPTVKAVDTLPVLFEMALWSMEHEPLAAPLQRVITRIREDPADYIAEIRAELAHETDLHGCVPVESSCTR
;
A
#
# COMPACT_ATOMS: atom_id res chain seq x y z
N MET A 1 0.53 -23.90 21.58
CA MET A 1 0.45 -23.90 20.10
C MET A 1 -0.38 -22.68 19.69
N ARG A 2 0.22 -21.56 19.26
CA ARG A 2 -0.55 -20.36 18.84
C ARG A 2 -1.24 -20.70 17.50
N ARG A 3 -2.57 -20.60 17.45
CA ARG A 3 -3.36 -20.79 16.23
C ARG A 3 -2.87 -19.81 15.14
N PRO A 4 -2.77 -20.21 13.87
CA PRO A 4 -2.34 -19.29 12.82
C PRO A 4 -3.33 -18.12 12.72
N VAL A 5 -2.81 -16.94 12.38
CA VAL A 5 -3.62 -15.77 12.01
C VAL A 5 -4.48 -16.17 10.79
N GLY A 6 -5.81 -16.02 10.89
CA GLY A 6 -6.77 -16.31 9.82
C GLY A 6 -7.74 -17.45 10.11
N LYS A 7 -8.87 -17.46 9.38
CA LYS A 7 -9.90 -18.52 9.48
C LYS A 7 -9.44 -19.86 8.87
N SER A 8 -8.49 -19.84 7.93
CA SER A 8 -7.89 -21.02 7.31
C SER A 8 -6.49 -20.73 6.77
N THR A 9 -5.75 -21.78 6.40
CA THR A 9 -4.44 -21.68 5.72
C THR A 9 -4.56 -21.45 4.21
N CYS A 10 -5.75 -21.21 3.68
CA CYS A 10 -5.96 -20.90 2.26
C CYS A 10 -5.24 -19.58 1.91
N PRO A 11 -4.38 -19.54 0.88
CA PRO A 11 -3.68 -18.32 0.48
C PRO A 11 -4.61 -17.14 0.20
N MET A 12 -5.78 -17.41 -0.38
CA MET A 12 -6.81 -16.39 -0.62
C MET A 12 -7.39 -15.84 0.68
N ASN A 13 -7.63 -16.69 1.68
CA ASN A 13 -8.07 -16.22 2.99
C ASN A 13 -6.98 -15.37 3.64
N MET A 14 -5.73 -15.83 3.60
CA MET A 14 -4.59 -15.07 4.16
C MET A 14 -4.44 -13.69 3.51
N PHE A 15 -4.64 -13.59 2.19
CA PHE A 15 -4.72 -12.31 1.49
C PHE A 15 -5.88 -11.47 2.03
N LEU A 16 -7.09 -12.02 2.12
CA LEU A 16 -8.28 -11.30 2.58
C LEU A 16 -8.22 -10.87 4.06
N GLU A 17 -7.46 -11.53 4.92
CA GLU A 17 -7.23 -11.05 6.29
C GLU A 17 -6.48 -9.69 6.31
N VAL A 18 -5.70 -9.39 5.27
CA VAL A 18 -4.98 -8.11 5.12
C VAL A 18 -5.77 -7.14 4.23
N PHE A 19 -6.25 -7.60 3.08
CA PHE A 19 -6.79 -6.78 1.99
C PHE A 19 -8.31 -6.83 1.85
N GLY A 20 -9.02 -7.63 2.67
CA GLY A 20 -10.47 -7.80 2.56
C GLY A 20 -11.30 -6.57 2.93
N ASP A 21 -10.64 -5.51 3.38
CA ASP A 21 -11.24 -4.19 3.54
C ASP A 21 -10.91 -3.27 2.34
N PRO A 22 -11.90 -2.55 1.76
CA PRO A 22 -11.68 -1.69 0.61
C PRO A 22 -10.63 -0.59 0.82
N TRP A 23 -10.54 -0.01 2.03
CA TRP A 23 -9.63 1.09 2.31
C TRP A 23 -8.17 0.65 2.31
N THR A 24 -7.86 -0.59 2.67
CA THR A 24 -6.49 -1.11 2.61
C THR A 24 -5.90 -0.92 1.21
N LEU A 25 -6.62 -1.35 0.17
CA LEU A 25 -6.14 -1.28 -1.21
C LEU A 25 -6.14 0.15 -1.76
N LEU A 26 -7.11 0.99 -1.38
CA LEU A 26 -7.14 2.41 -1.75
C LEU A 26 -5.97 3.20 -1.13
N LEU A 27 -5.63 2.93 0.13
CA LEU A 27 -4.48 3.56 0.78
C LEU A 27 -3.17 3.12 0.13
N LEU A 28 -3.02 1.84 -0.20
CA LEU A 28 -1.83 1.34 -0.90
C LEU A 28 -1.72 1.93 -2.32
N ARG A 29 -2.83 2.04 -3.07
CA ARG A 29 -2.89 2.74 -4.35
C ARG A 29 -2.37 4.17 -4.21
N ASP A 30 -2.88 4.90 -3.22
CA ASP A 30 -2.50 6.29 -2.97
C ASP A 30 -1.03 6.45 -2.58
N MET A 31 -0.49 5.53 -1.79
CA MET A 31 0.92 5.56 -1.43
C MET A 31 1.82 5.21 -2.62
N LEU A 32 1.51 4.13 -3.33
CA LEU A 32 2.41 3.56 -4.34
C LEU A 32 2.31 4.24 -5.71
N LEU A 33 1.13 4.76 -6.09
CA LEU A 33 0.88 5.30 -7.44
C LEU A 33 0.68 6.82 -7.46
N VAL A 34 0.34 7.40 -6.32
CA VAL A 34 0.15 8.85 -6.16
C VAL A 34 1.26 9.48 -5.30
N GLY A 35 1.97 8.70 -4.49
CA GLY A 35 3.07 9.19 -3.66
C GLY A 35 2.62 9.84 -2.34
N LYS A 36 1.38 9.58 -1.88
CA LYS A 36 0.92 10.13 -0.59
C LYS A 36 1.65 9.48 0.59
N ARG A 37 1.98 10.26 1.60
CA ARG A 37 2.70 9.81 2.81
C ARG A 37 2.06 10.29 4.11
N ARG A 38 1.35 11.42 4.12
CA ARG A 38 0.81 12.05 5.33
C ARG A 38 -0.68 11.79 5.51
N PRO A 39 -1.19 11.65 6.75
CA PRO A 39 -2.64 11.53 7.03
C PRO A 39 -3.51 12.54 6.31
N ALA A 40 -3.10 13.82 6.31
CA ALA A 40 -3.85 14.89 5.66
C ALA A 40 -4.05 14.66 4.15
N GLN A 41 -3.06 14.08 3.46
CA GLN A 41 -3.15 13.79 2.03
C GLN A 41 -4.15 12.66 1.74
N PHE A 42 -4.26 11.67 2.63
CA PHE A 42 -5.25 10.60 2.49
C PHE A 42 -6.67 11.10 2.76
N LEU A 43 -6.85 12.04 3.70
CA LEU A 43 -8.15 12.67 3.96
C LEU A 43 -8.63 13.53 2.79
N ASP A 44 -7.71 14.09 2.01
CA ASP A 44 -7.98 14.89 0.81
C ASP A 44 -8.30 14.04 -0.44
N SER A 45 -8.35 12.71 -0.31
CA SER A 45 -8.68 11.81 -1.43
C SER A 45 -10.14 11.93 -1.84
N ALA A 46 -10.42 11.67 -3.12
CA ALA A 46 -11.77 11.75 -3.67
C ALA A 46 -12.78 10.85 -2.96
N GLU A 47 -12.33 9.72 -2.41
CA GLU A 47 -13.18 8.75 -1.71
C GLU A 47 -13.59 9.20 -0.29
N GLN A 48 -13.02 10.29 0.23
CA GLN A 48 -13.42 10.92 1.50
C GLN A 48 -13.42 9.95 2.71
N ILE A 49 -12.28 9.28 2.93
CA ILE A 49 -12.09 8.42 4.11
C ILE A 49 -12.24 9.22 5.41
N SER A 50 -12.97 8.68 6.39
CA SER A 50 -13.10 9.33 7.69
C SER A 50 -11.80 9.21 8.51
N THR A 51 -11.56 10.17 9.41
CA THR A 51 -10.35 10.16 10.27
C THR A 51 -10.25 8.92 11.14
N SER A 52 -11.37 8.41 11.66
CA SER A 52 -11.39 7.20 12.50
C SER A 52 -11.05 5.96 11.69
N VAL A 53 -11.61 5.80 10.49
CA VAL A 53 -11.31 4.68 9.59
C VAL A 53 -9.87 4.75 9.12
N LEU A 54 -9.38 5.92 8.69
CA LEU A 54 -7.99 6.11 8.30
C LEU A 54 -7.02 5.70 9.41
N SER A 55 -7.28 6.17 10.65
CA SER A 55 -6.43 5.85 11.80
C SER A 55 -6.41 4.34 12.12
N ASP A 56 -7.55 3.66 12.03
CA ASP A 56 -7.62 2.21 12.23
C ASP A 56 -6.88 1.45 11.12
N ARG A 57 -7.03 1.88 9.86
CA ARG A 57 -6.41 1.21 8.71
C ARG A 57 -4.90 1.39 8.66
N LEU A 58 -4.37 2.57 8.97
CA LEU A 58 -2.94 2.80 9.06
C LEU A 58 -2.31 1.90 10.14
N LYS A 59 -2.93 1.78 11.31
CA LYS A 59 -2.48 0.86 12.37
C LYS A 59 -2.46 -0.61 11.91
N ARG A 60 -3.47 -1.04 11.15
CA ARG A 60 -3.52 -2.41 10.61
C ARG A 60 -2.44 -2.66 9.56
N LEU A 61 -2.20 -1.68 8.68
CA LEU A 61 -1.13 -1.74 7.68
C LEU A 61 0.25 -1.80 8.35
N GLU A 62 0.47 -1.03 9.42
CA GLU A 62 1.69 -1.12 10.24
C GLU A 62 1.84 -2.51 10.86
N ALA A 63 0.78 -3.03 11.50
CA ALA A 63 0.80 -4.35 12.14
C ALA A 63 1.02 -5.50 11.13
N ALA A 64 0.63 -5.30 9.87
CA ALA A 64 0.83 -6.25 8.77
C ALA A 64 2.17 -6.09 8.04
N ASP A 65 3.05 -5.18 8.50
CA ASP A 65 4.34 -4.84 7.86
C ASP A 65 4.18 -4.36 6.40
N MET A 66 3.09 -3.64 6.12
CA MET A 66 2.83 -3.04 4.81
C MET A 66 3.33 -1.60 4.75
N VAL A 67 3.33 -0.90 5.88
CA VAL A 67 3.80 0.48 5.97
C VAL A 67 4.59 0.67 7.26
N ARG A 68 5.55 1.59 7.23
CA ARG A 68 6.29 2.06 8.41
C ARG A 68 5.87 3.48 8.72
N ARG A 69 5.55 3.74 9.99
CA ARG A 69 5.32 5.09 10.49
C ARG A 69 6.66 5.75 10.82
N VAL A 70 6.93 6.91 10.23
CA VAL A 70 8.19 7.64 10.35
C VAL A 70 7.93 9.09 10.75
N GLY A 71 8.91 9.72 11.40
CA GLY A 71 8.81 11.09 11.93
C GLY A 71 8.31 11.19 13.37
N GLY A 72 8.31 12.42 13.90
CA GLY A 72 8.14 12.72 15.32
C GLY A 72 6.75 12.43 15.91
N GLY A 73 6.61 12.73 17.21
CA GLY A 73 5.34 12.56 17.95
C GLY A 73 4.24 13.56 17.54
N GLU A 74 4.60 14.68 16.91
CA GLU A 74 3.65 15.66 16.41
C GLU A 74 2.93 15.18 15.15
N ARG A 75 1.60 15.33 15.09
CA ARG A 75 0.77 14.88 13.96
C ARG A 75 1.24 15.38 12.60
N ASN A 76 1.81 16.59 12.53
CA ASN A 76 2.23 17.20 11.26
C ASN A 76 3.58 16.67 10.75
N GLN A 77 4.29 15.89 11.56
CA GLN A 77 5.57 15.27 11.22
C GLN A 77 5.44 13.78 10.92
N VAL A 78 4.23 13.22 10.93
CA VAL A 78 3.99 11.79 10.72
C VAL A 78 3.88 11.47 9.25
N HIS A 79 4.73 10.55 8.79
CA HIS A 79 4.71 9.99 7.46
C HIS A 79 4.50 8.47 7.54
N TYR A 80 3.87 7.90 6.52
CA TYR A 80 3.70 6.46 6.33
C TYR A 80 4.41 6.08 5.04
N VAL A 81 5.46 5.26 5.17
CA VAL A 81 6.30 4.83 4.06
C VAL A 81 5.98 3.36 3.75
N PRO A 82 5.57 3.02 2.52
CA PRO A 82 5.36 1.62 2.12
C PRO A 82 6.60 0.75 2.32
N THR A 83 6.39 -0.50 2.70
CA THR A 83 7.45 -1.51 2.73
C THR A 83 7.62 -2.18 1.36
N VAL A 84 8.68 -2.96 1.19
CA VAL A 84 8.85 -3.83 0.01
C VAL A 84 7.65 -4.76 -0.17
N LYS A 85 7.13 -5.31 0.95
CA LYS A 85 5.94 -6.16 0.96
C LYS A 85 4.70 -5.44 0.40
N ALA A 86 4.57 -4.13 0.64
CA ALA A 86 3.52 -3.34 -0.01
C ALA A 86 3.73 -3.17 -1.51
N VAL A 87 4.96 -2.95 -1.97
CA VAL A 87 5.28 -2.87 -3.41
C VAL A 87 4.91 -4.17 -4.13
N ASP A 88 5.13 -5.32 -3.49
CA ASP A 88 4.79 -6.64 -4.05
C ASP A 88 3.28 -6.82 -4.28
N THR A 89 2.42 -5.91 -3.79
CA THR A 89 0.97 -5.92 -4.08
C THR A 89 0.58 -5.26 -5.40
N LEU A 90 1.50 -4.54 -6.04
CA LEU A 90 1.24 -3.80 -7.27
C LEU A 90 0.65 -4.66 -8.40
N PRO A 91 1.10 -5.90 -8.67
CA PRO A 91 0.48 -6.74 -9.68
C PRO A 91 -1.03 -6.94 -9.45
N VAL A 92 -1.46 -7.13 -8.19
CA VAL A 92 -2.88 -7.28 -7.86
C VAL A 92 -3.64 -5.98 -8.08
N LEU A 93 -3.07 -4.84 -7.65
CA LEU A 93 -3.68 -3.53 -7.87
C LEU A 93 -3.82 -3.21 -9.36
N PHE A 94 -2.84 -3.61 -10.17
CA PHE A 94 -2.85 -3.39 -11.62
C PHE A 94 -3.95 -4.20 -12.29
N GLU A 95 -4.03 -5.50 -12.00
CA GLU A 95 -5.09 -6.36 -12.54
C GLU A 95 -6.48 -5.90 -12.09
N MET A 96 -6.64 -5.46 -10.84
CA MET A 96 -7.90 -4.86 -10.39
C MET A 96 -8.26 -3.60 -11.20
N ALA A 97 -7.30 -2.72 -11.45
CA ALA A 97 -7.52 -1.51 -12.22
C ALA A 97 -7.90 -1.83 -13.68
N LEU A 98 -7.18 -2.76 -14.32
CA LEU A 98 -7.46 -3.21 -15.68
C LEU A 98 -8.84 -3.86 -15.79
N TRP A 99 -9.19 -4.73 -14.84
CA TRP A 99 -10.50 -5.36 -14.78
C TRP A 99 -11.62 -4.31 -14.62
N SER A 100 -11.45 -3.33 -13.72
CA SER A 100 -12.43 -2.26 -13.57
C SER A 100 -12.55 -1.41 -14.84
N MET A 101 -11.48 -1.15 -15.57
CA MET A 101 -11.57 -0.43 -16.84
C MET A 101 -12.35 -1.17 -17.93
N GLU A 102 -12.29 -2.50 -17.92
CA GLU A 102 -13.00 -3.34 -18.88
C GLU A 102 -14.51 -3.42 -18.53
N HIS A 103 -14.84 -3.47 -17.24
CA HIS A 103 -16.19 -3.84 -16.80
C HIS A 103 -17.00 -2.70 -16.17
N GLU A 104 -16.36 -1.61 -15.75
CA GLU A 104 -17.02 -0.47 -15.11
C GLU A 104 -16.94 0.78 -16.00
N PRO A 105 -18.03 1.16 -16.71
CA PRO A 105 -18.01 2.28 -17.66
C PRO A 105 -17.66 3.64 -17.08
N LEU A 106 -17.80 3.81 -15.76
CA LEU A 106 -17.49 5.04 -15.04
C LEU A 106 -16.05 5.06 -14.47
N ALA A 107 -15.28 3.99 -14.67
CA ALA A 107 -13.89 3.95 -14.23
C ALA A 107 -13.07 5.01 -14.99
N ALA A 108 -12.64 6.04 -14.26
CA ALA A 108 -11.80 7.12 -14.78
C ALA A 108 -10.40 6.99 -14.19
N PRO A 109 -9.50 6.23 -14.82
CA PRO A 109 -8.20 5.96 -14.24
C PRO A 109 -7.25 7.15 -14.36
N LEU A 110 -6.17 7.13 -13.57
CA LEU A 110 -4.99 7.94 -13.86
C LEU A 110 -4.38 7.42 -15.17
N GLN A 111 -4.67 8.09 -16.30
CA GLN A 111 -4.29 7.61 -17.64
C GLN A 111 -2.79 7.29 -17.77
N ARG A 112 -1.94 8.08 -17.09
CA ARG A 112 -0.49 7.85 -17.01
C ARG A 112 -0.15 6.47 -16.42
N VAL A 113 -0.88 6.05 -15.39
CA VAL A 113 -0.65 4.79 -14.68
C VAL A 113 -1.06 3.62 -15.56
N ILE A 114 -2.23 3.69 -16.18
CA ILE A 114 -2.73 2.61 -17.05
C ILE A 114 -1.83 2.36 -18.25
N THR A 115 -1.30 3.44 -18.84
CA THR A 115 -0.38 3.34 -19.97
C THR A 115 0.85 2.52 -19.57
N ARG A 116 1.48 2.84 -18.44
CA ARG A 116 2.63 2.10 -17.90
C ARG A 116 2.29 0.65 -17.55
N ILE A 117 1.12 0.40 -16.95
CA ILE A 117 0.65 -0.97 -16.65
C ILE A 117 0.54 -1.82 -17.93
N ARG A 118 0.06 -1.27 -19.04
CA ARG A 118 -0.15 -2.00 -20.29
C ARG A 118 1.14 -2.20 -21.11
N GLU A 119 2.06 -1.25 -21.03
CA GLU A 119 3.31 -1.29 -21.80
C GLU A 119 4.34 -2.23 -21.17
N ASP A 120 4.69 -1.98 -19.90
CA ASP A 120 5.66 -2.80 -19.16
C ASP A 120 5.41 -2.70 -17.64
N PRO A 121 4.53 -3.56 -17.09
CA PRO A 121 4.20 -3.51 -15.67
C PRO A 121 5.38 -3.90 -14.78
N ALA A 122 6.32 -4.72 -15.28
CA ALA A 122 7.48 -5.15 -14.50
C ALA A 122 8.49 -4.02 -14.33
N ASP A 123 8.77 -3.29 -15.41
CA ASP A 123 9.59 -2.08 -15.39
C ASP A 123 8.98 -1.01 -14.48
N TYR A 124 7.67 -0.78 -14.59
CA TYR A 124 6.99 0.19 -13.72
C TYR A 124 7.04 -0.18 -12.23
N ILE A 125 6.93 -1.47 -11.88
CA ILE A 125 7.13 -1.93 -10.50
C ILE A 125 8.59 -1.71 -10.04
N ALA A 126 9.56 -1.94 -10.93
CA ALA A 126 10.97 -1.72 -10.62
C ALA A 126 11.27 -0.23 -10.37
N GLU A 127 10.68 0.67 -11.15
CA GLU A 127 10.75 2.12 -10.95
C GLU A 127 10.21 2.52 -9.57
N ILE A 128 8.99 2.09 -9.21
CA ILE A 128 8.38 2.37 -7.90
C ILE A 128 9.25 1.82 -6.76
N ARG A 129 9.83 0.63 -6.93
CA ARG A 129 10.73 0.03 -5.94
C ARG A 129 12.00 0.87 -5.75
N ALA A 130 12.58 1.37 -6.84
CA ALA A 130 13.78 2.21 -6.79
C ALA A 130 13.50 3.57 -6.11
N GLU A 131 12.35 4.19 -6.41
CA GLU A 131 11.91 5.42 -5.75
C GLU A 131 11.76 5.24 -4.23
N LEU A 132 11.13 4.15 -3.79
CA LEU A 132 10.94 3.87 -2.36
C LEU A 132 12.24 3.53 -1.63
N ALA A 133 13.21 2.90 -2.31
CA ALA A 133 14.54 2.70 -1.74
C ALA A 133 15.21 4.05 -1.46
N HIS A 134 15.14 5.00 -2.40
CA HIS A 134 15.70 6.34 -2.22
C HIS A 134 14.99 7.13 -1.11
N GLU A 135 13.66 7.03 -1.00
CA GLU A 135 12.91 7.66 0.09
C GLU A 135 13.29 7.10 1.47
N THR A 136 13.57 5.81 1.56
CA THR A 136 13.95 5.14 2.81
C THR A 136 15.30 5.67 3.32
N ASP A 137 16.24 5.93 2.41
CA ASP A 137 17.54 6.53 2.73
C ASP A 137 17.41 7.97 3.23
N LEU A 138 16.54 8.77 2.61
CA LEU A 138 16.30 10.17 2.97
C LEU A 138 15.64 10.35 4.34
N HIS A 139 14.77 9.41 4.73
CA HIS A 139 14.05 9.48 6.00
C HIS A 139 14.78 8.73 7.14
N GLY A 140 16.03 8.31 6.92
CA GLY A 140 16.85 7.62 7.93
C GLY A 140 16.25 6.30 8.42
N CYS A 141 15.41 5.67 7.61
CA CYS A 141 14.65 4.48 7.99
C CYS A 141 15.46 3.24 7.68
N VAL A 142 16.43 2.92 8.53
CA VAL A 142 17.24 1.69 8.46
C VAL A 142 16.33 0.48 8.14
N PRO A 143 16.70 -0.39 7.18
CA PRO A 143 15.96 -1.62 6.94
C PRO A 143 15.97 -2.44 8.23
N VAL A 144 14.80 -2.88 8.70
CA VAL A 144 14.74 -3.90 9.74
C VAL A 144 15.13 -5.21 9.08
N GLU A 145 16.43 -5.51 9.04
CA GLU A 145 16.89 -6.89 8.90
C GLU A 145 16.47 -7.64 10.18
N SER A 146 15.41 -8.43 10.11
CA SER A 146 15.04 -9.47 11.09
C SER A 146 13.90 -10.30 10.50
N SER A 147 14.14 -11.44 9.86
CA SER A 147 14.44 -12.66 10.62
C SER A 147 15.38 -13.62 9.88
N CYS A 148 16.65 -13.60 10.29
CA CYS A 148 17.42 -14.83 10.37
C CYS A 148 16.80 -15.66 11.50
N THR A 149 16.12 -16.76 11.16
CA THR A 149 15.81 -17.82 12.11
C THR A 149 16.33 -19.12 11.52
N ARG A 150 17.24 -19.74 12.27
CA ARG A 150 17.82 -21.06 12.06
C ARG A 150 16.75 -22.14 11.99
#